data_AF-I4Z1T9-F1
#
_entry.id   AF-I4Z1T9-F1
#
_cell.length_a   1.000
_cell.length_b   1.000
_cell.length_c   1.000
_cell.angle_alpha   90.00
_cell.angle_beta   90.00
_cell.angle_gamma   90.00
#
_symmetry.space_group_name_H-M   'P 1'
#
loop_
_entity.id
_entity.type
_entity.pdbx_description
1 polymer ?
#
loop_
_entity_poly.entity_id
_entity_poly.type
_entity_poly.pdbx_seq_one_letter_code
_entity_poly.pdbx_strand_id
1 'polypeptide(L)' 'MSVMADHPLTTDTAAHSDQVALVLSLELSQSKWLVTSLVLGSDKISKHTLKGGDGPALLALLAQLQARAVKRVNRPVPR' A
#
# COMPACT_ATOMS: atom_id res chain seq x y z
N MET A 1 5.72 32.22 -11.79
CA MET A 1 5.80 31.41 -10.55
C MET A 1 5.28 30.03 -10.90
N SER A 2 6.10 29.00 -10.67
CA SER A 2 5.96 27.66 -11.24
C SER A 2 4.72 26.93 -10.73
N VAL A 3 3.86 26.48 -11.65
CA VAL A 3 2.77 25.54 -11.37
C VAL A 3 3.39 24.15 -11.17
N MET A 4 3.26 23.59 -9.96
CA MET A 4 3.75 22.25 -9.64
C MET A 4 3.09 21.24 -10.57
N ALA A 5 3.94 20.44 -11.21
CA ALA A 5 3.60 19.54 -12.29
C ALA A 5 2.43 18.61 -11.93
N ASP A 6 1.46 18.62 -12.83
CA ASP A 6 0.56 17.53 -13.17
C ASP A 6 1.42 16.26 -13.34
N HIS A 7 1.33 15.34 -12.38
CA HIS A 7 1.64 13.94 -12.66
C HIS A 7 0.29 13.28 -12.90
N PRO A 8 -0.13 13.08 -14.16
CA PRO A 8 -1.22 12.17 -14.40
C PRO A 8 -0.76 10.83 -13.83
N LEU A 9 -1.49 10.32 -12.84
CA LEU A 9 -1.40 8.93 -12.47
C LEU A 9 -1.92 8.18 -13.71
N THR A 10 -1.01 7.88 -14.65
CA THR A 10 -1.31 7.11 -15.85
C THR A 10 -1.74 5.74 -15.37
N THR A 11 -3.03 5.62 -15.08
CA THR A 11 -3.71 4.39 -14.77
C THR A 11 -3.92 3.71 -16.09
N ASP A 12 -2.82 3.17 -16.63
CA ASP A 12 -2.87 2.16 -17.65
C ASP A 12 -3.53 0.92 -17.02
N THR A 13 -4.86 0.95 -16.98
CA THR A 13 -5.72 -0.10 -16.44
C THR A 13 -5.92 -1.21 -17.48
N ALA A 14 -5.09 -1.25 -18.52
CA ALA A 14 -5.23 -2.14 -19.67
C ALA A 14 -3.94 -2.92 -19.98
N ALA A 15 -3.22 -3.42 -18.97
CA ALA A 15 -2.25 -4.49 -19.21
C ALA A 15 -1.95 -5.29 -17.94
N HIS A 16 -2.09 -6.61 -18.04
CA HIS A 16 -1.69 -7.65 -17.09
C HIS A 16 -2.63 -7.96 -15.91
N SER A 17 -3.55 -8.88 -16.17
CA SER A 17 -4.41 -9.58 -15.22
C SER A 17 -3.67 -10.36 -14.10
N ASP A 18 -2.34 -10.28 -14.03
CA ASP A 18 -1.48 -10.99 -13.07
C ASP A 18 -0.62 -10.05 -12.19
N GLN A 19 -0.78 -8.72 -12.28
CA GLN A 19 0.03 -7.79 -11.51
C GLN A 19 -0.60 -7.46 -10.15
N VAL A 20 -0.12 -8.13 -9.10
CA VAL A 20 -0.51 -7.82 -7.71
C VAL A 20 0.24 -6.56 -7.25
N ALA A 21 -0.48 -5.44 -7.13
CA ALA A 21 0.07 -4.21 -6.53
C ALA A 21 -0.45 -4.02 -5.09
N LEU A 22 0.43 -3.55 -4.19
CA LEU A 22 0.07 -3.12 -2.85
C LEU A 22 -0.03 -1.59 -2.84
N VAL A 23 -1.22 -1.07 -2.57
CA VAL A 23 -1.50 0.36 -2.41
C VAL A 23 -1.63 0.67 -0.92
N LEU A 24 -0.93 1.70 -0.45
CA LEU A 24 -0.93 2.13 0.95
C LEU A 24 -1.33 3.60 1.05
N SER A 25 -2.19 3.92 2.01
CA SER A 25 -2.48 5.29 2.44
C SER A 25 -1.96 5.48 3.87
N LEU A 26 -1.28 6.60 4.10
CA LEU A 26 -0.61 6.93 5.35
C LEU A 26 -1.09 8.30 5.85
N GLU A 27 -1.71 8.32 7.02
CA GLU A 27 -2.11 9.55 7.71
C GLU A 27 -1.25 9.71 8.98
N LEU A 28 -0.53 10.82 9.08
CA LEU A 28 0.39 11.09 10.19
C LEU A 28 -0.09 12.28 11.02
N SER A 29 -0.61 12.00 12.23
CA SER A 29 -0.87 13.03 13.24
C SER A 29 0.11 12.92 14.41
N GLN A 30 0.13 13.92 15.30
CA GLN A 30 0.99 13.90 16.49
C GLN A 30 0.63 12.77 17.46
N SER A 31 -0.65 12.41 17.58
CA SER A 31 -1.13 11.42 18.56
C SER A 31 -1.23 10.01 17.98
N LYS A 32 -1.59 9.90 16.71
CA LYS A 32 -1.81 8.60 16.03
C LYS A 32 -1.37 8.64 14.57
N TRP A 33 -0.84 7.53 14.09
CA TRP A 33 -0.61 7.30 12.68
C TRP A 33 -1.55 6.20 12.18
N LEU A 34 -2.16 6.41 11.01
CA LEU A 34 -3.07 5.45 10.39
C LEU A 34 -2.45 4.93 9.09
N VAL A 35 -2.41 3.61 8.93
CA VAL A 35 -1.98 2.95 7.70
C VAL A 35 -3.14 2.14 7.17
N THR A 36 -3.59 2.46 5.97
CA THR A 36 -4.59 1.66 5.26
C THR A 36 -3.91 0.97 4.09
N SER A 37 -4.06 -0.34 4.00
CA SER A 37 -3.48 -1.15 2.93
C SER A 37 -4.55 -1.82 2.10
N LEU A 38 -4.39 -1.76 0.78
CA LEU A 38 -5.21 -2.41 -0.22
C LEU A 38 -4.30 -3.19 -1.17
N VAL A 39 -4.71 -4.40 -1.54
CA VAL A 39 -4.03 -5.18 -2.57
C VAL A 39 -4.93 -5.18 -3.80
N LEU A 40 -4.43 -4.73 -4.94
CA LEU A 40 -5.15 -4.82 -6.22
C LEU A 40 -5.42 -6.30 -6.54
N GLY A 41 -6.68 -6.62 -6.86
CA GLY A 41 -7.16 -8.00 -7.01
C GLY A 41 -7.65 -8.66 -5.70
N SER A 42 -7.74 -7.92 -4.60
CA SER A 42 -8.33 -8.39 -3.34
C SER A 42 -9.30 -7.36 -2.76
N ASP A 43 -10.52 -7.79 -2.46
CA ASP A 43 -11.55 -6.92 -1.84
C ASP A 43 -11.24 -6.56 -0.37
N LYS A 44 -10.07 -6.97 0.13
CA LYS A 44 -9.69 -6.80 1.53
C LYS A 44 -8.88 -5.54 1.75
N ILE A 45 -9.55 -4.53 2.31
CA ILE A 45 -8.90 -3.35 2.89
C ILE A 45 -8.52 -3.69 4.34
N SER A 46 -7.27 -3.44 4.71
CA SER A 46 -6.80 -3.58 6.11
C SER A 46 -6.38 -2.22 6.65
N LYS A 47 -6.70 -1.95 7.92
CA LYS A 47 -6.40 -0.69 8.59
C LYS A 47 -5.59 -0.96 9.85
N HIS A 48 -4.52 -0.19 10.04
CA HIS A 48 -3.60 -0.30 11.16
C HIS A 48 -3.45 1.07 11.83
N THR A 49 -3.54 1.10 13.15
CA THR A 49 -3.33 2.30 13.95
C THR A 49 -2.06 2.15 14.77
N LEU A 50 -1.19 3.14 14.72
CA LEU A 50 0.05 3.22 15.49
C LEU A 50 0.04 4.48 16.36
N LYS A 51 0.87 4.48 17.40
CA LYS A 51 1.14 5.70 18.18
C LYS A 51 1.88 6.71 17.30
N GLY A 52 1.51 7.98 17.41
CA GLY A 52 2.23 9.05 16.72
C GLY A 52 3.70 9.10 17.16
N GLY A 53 4.60 9.25 16.19
CA GLY A 53 6.04 9.28 16.40
C GLY A 53 6.73 7.91 16.50
N ASP A 54 5.98 6.81 16.46
CA ASP A 54 6.55 5.45 16.51
C ASP A 54 7.07 4.99 15.14
N GLY A 55 8.20 5.58 14.73
CA GLY A 55 8.91 5.26 13.50
C GLY A 55 9.29 3.78 13.37
N PRO A 56 9.89 3.15 14.40
CA PRO A 56 10.22 1.74 14.36
C PRO A 56 9.01 0.84 14.10
N ALA A 57 7.87 1.08 14.76
CA ALA A 57 6.66 0.30 14.52
C ALA A 57 6.11 0.50 13.10
N LEU A 58 6.20 1.72 12.56
CA LEU A 58 5.79 2.00 11.18
C LEU A 58 6.63 1.21 10.17
N LEU A 59 7.97 1.26 10.29
CA LEU A 59 8.86 0.53 9.39
C LEU A 59 8.65 -0.99 9.48
N ALA A 60 8.47 -1.52 10.69
CA ALA A 60 8.15 -2.93 10.89
C ALA A 60 6.82 -3.33 10.24
N LEU A 61 5.79 -2.47 10.34
CA LEU A 61 4.51 -2.71 9.68
C LEU A 61 4.64 -2.71 8.16
N LEU A 62 5.36 -1.74 7.59
CA LEU A 62 5.58 -1.66 6.14
C LEU A 62 6.31 -2.89 5.61
N ALA A 63 7.36 -3.34 6.29
CA ALA A 63 8.09 -4.57 5.93
C ALA A 63 7.18 -5.81 5.96
N GLN A 64 6.30 -5.92 6.96
CA GLN A 64 5.31 -7.00 7.04
C GLN A 64 4.31 -6.97 5.89
N LEU A 65 3.80 -5.78 5.53
CA LEU A 65 2.85 -5.62 4.43
C LEU A 65 3.50 -5.95 3.08
N GLN A 66 4.74 -5.53 2.86
CA GLN A 66 5.52 -5.91 1.67
C GLN A 66 5.75 -7.42 1.60
N ALA A 67 6.19 -8.06 2.70
CA ALA A 67 6.38 -9.51 2.74
C ALA A 67 5.08 -10.28 2.45
N ARG A 68 3.93 -9.78 2.91
CA ARG A 68 2.61 -10.37 2.60
C ARG A 68 2.25 -10.21 1.13
N ALA A 69 2.55 -9.07 0.52
CA ALA A 69 2.30 -8.86 -0.91
C ALA A 69 3.17 -9.78 -1.78
N VAL A 70 4.47 -9.89 -1.48
CA VAL A 70 5.40 -10.81 -2.18
C VAL A 70 4.94 -12.26 -2.09
N LYS A 71 4.51 -12.71 -0.90
CA LYS A 71 3.97 -14.08 -0.73
C LYS A 71 2.70 -14.33 -1.55
N ARG A 72 1.91 -13.29 -1.85
CA ARG A 72 0.72 -13.42 -2.70
C ARG A 72 1.06 -13.49 -4.18
N VAL A 73 2.02 -12.69 -4.64
CA VAL A 73 2.57 -12.77 -6.01
C VAL A 73 3.12 -14.18 -6.28
N ASN A 74 3.81 -14.76 -5.31
CA ASN A 74 4.41 -16.10 -5.44
C ASN A 74 3.44 -17.26 -5.18
N ARG A 75 2.15 -17.01 -4.94
CA ARG A 75 1.16 -18.09 -4.84
C ARG A 75 0.74 -18.48 -6.26
N PRO A 76 0.79 -19.76 -6.66
CA PRO A 76 0.22 -20.18 -7.94
C PRO A 76 -1.25 -19.80 -7.99
N VAL A 77 -1.64 -19.04 -9.02
CA VAL A 77 -3.05 -18.76 -9.32
C VAL A 77 -3.66 -20.11 -9.73
N PRO A 78 -4.65 -20.65 -8.99
CA PRO A 78 -5.32 -21.87 -9.42
C PRO A 78 -6.01 -21.59 -10.76
N ARG A 79 -5.71 -22.42 -11.76
CA ARG A 79 -6.36 -22.41 -13.07
C ARG A 79 -7.72 -23.06 -13.03
#